data_AF-A0A7W4YQU6-F1
#
_entry.id   AF-A0A7W4YQU6-F1
#
_cell.length_a   1.000
_cell.length_b   1.000
_cell.length_c   1.000
_cell.angle_alpha   90.00
_cell.angle_beta   90.00
_cell.angle_gamma   90.00
#
_symmetry.space_group_name_H-M   'P 1'
#
loop_
_entity.id
_entity.type
_entity.pdbx_description
1 polymer ?
#
loop_
_entity_poly.entity_id
_entity_poly.type
_entity_poly.pdbx_seq_one_letter_code
_entity_poly.pdbx_strand_id
1 'polypeptide(L)'
;MHLGKSYSLSEFIVWSRRQIYALLACGALPIVLHQLLGLKWLSVPLSVVVLLGTATSFIVGFKNVQTYNRASEAQQVWTQILNGSRFLGVISLDFTATPAAARELILRHCAWLTALRYQLRSPRIWENAGKAANVEYRKHYRVPEWETPLEHALARYLPPQERDALRRTDSKATRILALQSAAIKRLVRAGEIDCAFHMELERAIRDAFEQQGRAERIKDYPYPRQYAVINRLFVRSFCLLLPFGILTEFEKLNSSVPGFMHGHLIWLVVPFSAMISWMYLALEQVGESTENPFEGGANDVPIAHICRKIERELMEMLGETDPVPEPASEHGIVL
;
A
#
# COMPACT_ATOMS: atom_id res chain seq x y z
N MET A 1 -4.60 -3.86 -4.89
CA MET A 1 -4.91 -5.13 -4.21
C MET A 1 -4.96 -6.30 -5.18
N HIS A 2 -4.16 -7.33 -4.91
CA HIS A 2 -4.20 -8.61 -5.62
C HIS A 2 -5.47 -9.37 -5.20
N LEU A 3 -6.38 -9.63 -6.14
CA LEU A 3 -7.64 -10.35 -5.92
C LEU A 3 -7.57 -11.83 -6.33
N GLY A 4 -6.43 -12.30 -6.84
CA GLY A 4 -6.23 -13.71 -7.21
C GLY A 4 -6.23 -14.66 -6.00
N LYS A 5 -6.60 -15.94 -6.24
CA LYS A 5 -6.80 -16.98 -5.20
C LYS A 5 -5.59 -17.22 -4.29
N SER A 6 -4.36 -16.98 -4.76
CA SER A 6 -3.15 -17.01 -3.93
C SER A 6 -2.04 -16.22 -4.60
N TYR A 7 -1.17 -15.62 -3.78
CA TYR A 7 0.11 -15.10 -4.26
C TYR A 7 1.04 -16.29 -4.50
N SER A 8 1.53 -16.50 -5.72
CA SER A 8 2.36 -17.67 -6.00
C SER A 8 3.70 -17.58 -5.28
N LEU A 9 4.17 -18.69 -4.70
CA LEU A 9 5.49 -18.73 -4.04
C LEU A 9 6.61 -18.31 -5.00
N SER A 10 6.46 -18.65 -6.29
CA SER A 10 7.35 -18.23 -7.37
C SER A 10 7.43 -16.71 -7.53
N GLU A 11 6.29 -16.01 -7.55
CA GLU A 11 6.29 -14.54 -7.64
C GLU A 11 6.97 -13.91 -6.43
N PHE A 12 6.72 -14.44 -5.23
CA PHE A 12 7.33 -13.94 -4.00
C PHE A 12 8.86 -14.14 -3.98
N ILE A 13 9.33 -15.30 -4.45
CA ILE A 13 10.76 -15.58 -4.61
C ILE A 13 11.37 -14.61 -5.64
N VAL A 14 10.71 -14.37 -6.77
CA VAL A 14 11.21 -13.44 -7.79
C VAL A 14 11.27 -12.01 -7.25
N TRP A 15 10.27 -11.57 -6.49
CA TRP A 15 10.22 -10.25 -5.86
C TRP A 15 11.32 -10.05 -4.81
N SER A 16 11.72 -11.12 -4.10
CA SER A 16 12.75 -11.10 -3.05
C SER A 16 14.13 -11.61 -3.50
N ARG A 17 14.30 -12.03 -4.76
CA ARG A 17 15.51 -12.72 -5.26
C ARG A 17 16.84 -12.01 -4.97
N ARG A 18 16.84 -10.67 -5.00
CA ARG A 18 18.04 -9.87 -4.73
C ARG A 18 18.54 -10.05 -3.29
N GLN A 19 17.60 -10.21 -2.36
CA GLN A 19 17.91 -10.51 -0.97
C GLN A 19 18.40 -11.96 -0.84
N ILE A 20 17.78 -12.91 -1.54
CA ILE A 20 18.22 -14.31 -1.55
C ILE A 20 19.68 -14.42 -2.01
N TYR A 21 20.07 -13.73 -3.08
CA TYR A 21 21.47 -13.72 -3.54
C TYR A 21 22.42 -13.16 -2.49
N ALA A 22 22.04 -12.06 -1.81
CA ALA A 22 22.83 -11.50 -0.72
C ALA A 22 22.94 -12.47 0.47
N LEU A 23 21.88 -13.21 0.79
CA LEU A 23 21.86 -14.20 1.87
C LEU A 23 22.69 -15.44 1.54
N LEU A 24 22.67 -15.91 0.29
CA LEU A 24 23.54 -16.99 -0.16
C LEU A 24 25.02 -16.59 -0.07
N ALA A 25 25.36 -15.36 -0.49
CA ALA A 25 26.70 -14.82 -0.33
C ALA A 25 27.10 -14.69 1.15
N CYS A 26 26.18 -14.21 1.99
CA CYS A 26 26.39 -14.11 3.44
C CYS A 26 26.56 -15.48 4.12
N GLY A 27 25.82 -16.50 3.68
CA GLY A 27 25.93 -17.87 4.17
C GLY A 27 27.20 -18.57 3.71
N ALA A 28 27.71 -18.26 2.52
CA ALA A 28 28.96 -18.79 2.01
C ALA A 28 30.19 -18.19 2.72
N LEU A 29 30.09 -16.95 3.22
CA LEU A 29 31.19 -16.23 3.84
C LEU A 29 31.84 -17.00 5.01
N PRO A 30 31.12 -17.49 6.05
CA PRO A 30 31.74 -18.24 7.13
C PRO A 30 32.44 -19.52 6.66
N ILE A 31 31.90 -20.19 5.63
CA ILE A 31 32.49 -21.42 5.09
C ILE A 31 33.81 -21.11 4.40
N VAL A 32 33.86 -20.05 3.59
CA VAL A 32 35.09 -19.59 2.93
C VAL A 32 36.13 -19.20 3.98
N LEU A 33 35.77 -18.43 5.01
CA LEU A 33 36.68 -18.04 6.08
C LEU A 33 37.19 -19.25 6.89
N HIS A 34 36.32 -20.23 7.13
CA HIS A 34 36.65 -21.42 7.91
C HIS A 34 37.51 -22.43 7.13
N GLN A 35 37.08 -22.79 5.92
CA GLN A 35 37.70 -23.84 5.09
C GLN A 35 38.92 -23.34 4.30
N LEU A 36 38.85 -22.14 3.72
CA LEU A 36 39.91 -21.64 2.83
C LEU A 36 40.96 -20.82 3.58
N LEU A 37 40.55 -20.05 4.60
CA LEU A 37 41.48 -19.20 5.38
C LEU A 37 41.85 -19.80 6.75
N GLY A 38 41.26 -20.93 7.14
CA GLY A 38 41.58 -21.59 8.41
C GLY A 38 41.17 -20.82 9.66
N LEU A 39 40.29 -19.81 9.55
CA LEU A 39 39.87 -18.94 10.66
C LEU A 39 38.79 -19.62 11.52
N LYS A 40 39.19 -20.67 12.26
CA LYS A 40 38.26 -21.48 13.08
C LYS A 40 37.72 -20.78 14.34
N TRP A 41 38.33 -19.68 14.75
CA TRP A 41 37.91 -18.91 15.94
C TRP A 41 36.69 -18.01 15.69
N LEU A 42 36.28 -17.83 14.44
CA LEU A 42 35.21 -16.90 14.05
C LEU A 42 33.78 -17.45 14.30
N SER A 43 33.66 -18.54 15.07
CA SER A 43 32.37 -19.10 15.47
C SER A 43 31.66 -18.20 16.47
N VAL A 44 30.37 -17.98 16.27
CA VAL A 44 29.51 -17.26 17.22
C VAL A 44 28.73 -18.29 18.03
N PRO A 45 28.60 -18.17 19.37
CA PRO A 45 27.78 -19.09 20.15
C PRO A 45 26.33 -19.11 19.64
N LEU A 46 25.80 -20.30 19.34
CA LEU A 46 24.44 -20.45 18.82
C LEU A 46 23.38 -19.83 19.75
N SER A 47 23.60 -19.89 21.06
CA SER A 47 22.70 -19.26 22.05
C SER A 47 22.53 -17.76 21.85
N VAL A 48 23.58 -17.04 21.46
CA VAL A 48 23.53 -15.59 21.16
C VAL A 48 22.69 -15.34 19.91
N VAL A 49 22.87 -16.17 18.88
CA VAL A 49 22.10 -16.09 17.64
C VAL A 49 20.62 -16.40 17.87
N VAL A 50 20.31 -17.42 18.68
CA VAL A 50 18.93 -17.79 19.04
C VAL A 50 18.25 -16.68 19.85
N LEU A 51 18.96 -16.08 20.80
CA LEU A 51 18.44 -14.93 21.56
C LEU A 51 18.12 -13.75 20.63
N LEU A 52 19.05 -13.41 19.73
CA LEU A 52 18.85 -12.37 18.73
C LEU A 52 17.70 -12.68 17.77
N GLY A 53 17.57 -13.93 17.31
CA GLY A 53 16.48 -14.39 16.46
C GLY A 53 15.11 -14.28 17.15
N THR A 54 15.06 -14.63 18.43
CA THR A 54 13.85 -14.49 19.26
C THR A 54 13.45 -13.01 19.38
N ALA A 55 14.39 -12.13 19.71
CA ALA A 55 14.14 -10.69 19.78
C ALA A 55 13.70 -10.12 18.41
N THR A 56 14.34 -10.56 17.33
CA THR A 56 14.01 -10.15 15.96
C THR A 56 12.59 -10.60 15.58
N SER A 57 12.20 -11.83 15.94
CA SER A 57 10.84 -12.35 15.69
C SER A 57 9.77 -11.48 16.34
N PHE A 58 9.96 -11.10 17.60
CA PHE A 58 9.04 -10.22 18.29
C PHE A 58 8.94 -8.84 17.62
N ILE A 59 10.08 -8.20 17.33
CA ILE A 59 10.11 -6.86 16.73
C ILE A 59 9.47 -6.84 15.34
N VAL A 60 9.77 -7.85 14.50
CA VAL A 60 9.14 -8.00 13.17
C VAL A 60 7.65 -8.27 13.30
N GLY A 61 7.24 -9.16 14.21
CA GLY A 61 5.83 -9.44 14.48
C GLY A 61 5.05 -8.19 14.88
N PHE A 62 5.56 -7.40 15.84
CA PHE A 62 4.92 -6.16 16.26
C PHE A 62 4.83 -5.14 15.11
N LYS A 63 5.91 -4.93 14.35
CA LYS A 63 5.90 -4.04 13.19
C LYS A 63 4.81 -4.46 12.20
N ASN A 64 4.75 -5.74 11.85
CA ASN A 64 3.80 -6.25 10.86
C ASN A 64 2.34 -6.06 11.29
N VAL A 65 2.04 -6.25 12.59
CA VAL A 65 0.71 -5.93 13.15
C VAL A 65 0.39 -4.44 13.01
N GLN A 66 1.34 -3.54 13.32
CA GLN A 66 1.11 -2.10 13.23
C GLN A 66 0.91 -1.63 11.77
N THR A 67 1.73 -2.13 10.84
CA THR A 67 1.58 -1.81 9.41
C THR A 67 0.28 -2.38 8.84
N TYR A 68 -0.11 -3.58 9.26
CA TYR A 68 -1.40 -4.17 8.89
C TYR A 68 -2.59 -3.34 9.38
N ASN A 69 -2.58 -2.92 10.65
CA ASN A 69 -3.64 -2.08 11.20
C ASN A 69 -3.79 -0.77 10.42
N ARG A 70 -2.68 -0.17 10.01
CA ARG A 70 -2.67 1.03 9.16
C ARG A 70 -3.29 0.80 7.77
N ALA A 71 -2.97 -0.33 7.13
CA ALA A 71 -3.59 -0.70 5.86
C ALA A 71 -5.08 -1.00 6.00
N SER A 72 -5.48 -1.68 7.09
CA SER A 72 -6.88 -1.93 7.42
C SER A 72 -7.65 -0.62 7.65
N GLU A 73 -7.06 0.34 8.38
CA GLU A 73 -7.65 1.68 8.55
C GLU A 73 -7.87 2.39 7.21
N ALA A 74 -6.90 2.29 6.29
CA ALA A 74 -7.04 2.85 4.94
C ALA A 74 -8.20 2.22 4.16
N GLN A 75 -8.39 0.90 4.26
CA GLN A 75 -9.53 0.21 3.65
C GLN A 75 -10.86 0.66 4.28
N GLN A 76 -10.91 0.84 5.61
CA GLN A 76 -12.09 1.34 6.30
C GLN A 76 -12.46 2.75 5.84
N VAL A 77 -11.48 3.65 5.70
CA VAL A 77 -11.71 5.01 5.18
C VAL A 77 -12.38 4.96 3.81
N TRP A 78 -11.84 4.17 2.87
CA TRP A 78 -12.43 4.06 1.53
C TRP A 78 -13.78 3.33 1.49
N THR A 79 -14.04 2.44 2.45
CA THR A 79 -15.36 1.83 2.65
C THR A 79 -16.39 2.86 3.10
N GLN A 80 -16.01 3.77 4.01
CA GLN A 80 -16.87 4.87 4.44
C GLN A 80 -17.11 5.88 3.32
N ILE A 81 -16.08 6.18 2.51
CA ILE A 81 -16.23 7.02 1.31
C ILE A 81 -17.23 6.39 0.33
N LEU A 82 -17.14 5.08 0.05
CA LEU A 82 -18.10 4.37 -0.81
C LEU A 82 -19.54 4.52 -0.27
N ASN A 83 -19.76 4.26 1.02
CA ASN A 83 -21.09 4.35 1.61
C ASN A 83 -21.64 5.78 1.61
N GLY A 84 -20.83 6.77 1.99
CA GLY A 84 -21.20 8.19 1.98
C GLY A 84 -21.49 8.70 0.55
N SER A 85 -20.76 8.20 -0.45
CA SER A 85 -21.00 8.54 -1.85
C SER A 85 -22.35 8.04 -2.34
N ARG A 86 -22.74 6.80 -1.98
CA ARG A 86 -24.06 6.24 -2.33
C ARG A 86 -25.19 7.04 -1.69
N PHE A 87 -25.03 7.38 -0.41
CA PHE A 87 -25.99 8.24 0.29
C PHE A 87 -26.12 9.61 -0.40
N LEU A 88 -25.00 10.25 -0.74
CA LEU A 88 -25.00 11.52 -1.46
C LEU A 88 -25.70 11.41 -2.82
N GLY A 89 -25.50 10.30 -3.56
CA GLY A 89 -26.17 10.04 -4.83
C GLY A 89 -27.69 10.01 -4.69
N VAL A 90 -28.20 9.19 -3.75
CA VAL A 90 -29.64 9.05 -3.49
C VAL A 90 -30.25 10.38 -3.07
N ILE A 91 -29.67 11.06 -2.07
CA ILE A 91 -30.24 12.31 -1.57
C ILE A 91 -30.19 13.43 -2.63
N SER A 92 -29.17 13.45 -3.49
CA SER A 92 -29.09 14.42 -4.58
C SER A 92 -30.18 14.21 -5.63
N LEU A 93 -30.58 12.97 -5.89
CA LEU A 93 -31.61 12.65 -6.88
C LEU A 93 -33.02 12.92 -6.35
N ASP A 94 -33.31 12.48 -5.13
CA ASP A 94 -34.67 12.51 -4.59
C ASP A 94 -35.08 13.90 -4.08
N PHE A 95 -34.10 14.74 -3.71
CA PHE A 95 -34.36 16.00 -2.99
C PHE A 95 -33.80 17.25 -3.67
N THR A 96 -33.39 17.15 -4.93
CA THR A 96 -33.21 18.33 -5.79
C THR A 96 -34.41 18.48 -6.72
N ALA A 97 -34.83 19.71 -6.99
CA ALA A 97 -36.02 19.97 -7.79
C ALA A 97 -35.83 19.65 -9.29
N THR A 98 -34.59 19.63 -9.79
CA THR A 98 -34.28 19.37 -11.19
C THR A 98 -33.21 18.28 -11.37
N PRO A 99 -33.33 17.42 -12.41
CA PRO A 99 -32.28 16.44 -12.73
C PRO A 99 -30.92 17.09 -13.00
N ALA A 100 -30.90 18.33 -13.50
CA ALA A 100 -29.67 19.09 -13.72
C ALA A 100 -28.96 19.44 -12.40
N ALA A 101 -29.71 19.78 -11.34
CA ALA A 101 -29.16 20.04 -10.01
C ALA A 101 -28.58 18.76 -9.38
N ALA A 102 -29.31 17.64 -9.45
CA ALA A 102 -28.81 16.33 -9.01
C ALA A 102 -27.50 15.97 -9.71
N ARG A 103 -27.50 16.10 -11.05
CA ARG A 103 -26.33 15.83 -11.90
C ARG A 103 -25.13 16.68 -11.52
N GLU A 104 -25.32 17.97 -11.27
CA GLU A 104 -24.24 18.86 -10.84
C GLU A 104 -23.60 18.38 -9.52
N LEU A 105 -24.42 18.06 -8.50
CA LEU A 105 -23.92 17.60 -7.21
C LEU A 105 -23.16 16.28 -7.33
N ILE A 106 -23.67 15.34 -8.11
CA ILE A 106 -23.04 14.03 -8.35
C ILE A 106 -21.71 14.20 -9.09
N LEU A 107 -21.64 14.99 -10.16
CA LEU A 107 -20.41 15.18 -10.92
C LEU A 107 -19.32 15.85 -10.07
N ARG A 108 -19.69 16.89 -9.30
CA ARG A 108 -18.75 17.54 -8.37
C ARG A 108 -18.24 16.59 -7.29
N HIS A 109 -19.06 15.63 -6.82
CA HIS A 109 -18.61 14.57 -5.92
C HIS A 109 -17.59 13.63 -6.59
N CYS A 110 -17.83 13.22 -7.84
CA CYS A 110 -16.86 12.48 -8.64
C CYS A 110 -15.55 13.26 -8.86
N ALA A 111 -15.63 14.60 -8.98
CA ALA A 111 -14.46 15.46 -9.03
C ALA A 111 -13.63 15.38 -7.73
N TRP A 112 -14.29 15.38 -6.57
CA TRP A 112 -13.62 15.23 -5.28
C TRP A 112 -12.95 13.86 -5.14
N LEU A 113 -13.67 12.77 -5.45
CA LEU A 113 -13.11 11.41 -5.45
C LEU A 113 -11.86 11.33 -6.33
N THR A 114 -11.92 11.93 -7.52
CA THR A 114 -10.79 11.99 -8.44
C THR A 114 -9.62 12.79 -7.85
N ALA A 115 -9.86 13.99 -7.33
CA ALA A 115 -8.78 14.79 -6.75
C ALA A 115 -8.14 14.13 -5.52
N LEU A 116 -8.95 13.54 -4.62
CA LEU A 116 -8.46 12.83 -3.45
C LEU A 116 -7.59 11.63 -3.85
N ARG A 117 -8.07 10.81 -4.79
CA ARG A 117 -7.32 9.67 -5.33
C ARG A 117 -5.95 10.09 -5.88
N TYR A 118 -5.89 11.15 -6.69
CA TYR A 118 -4.64 11.69 -7.23
C TYR A 118 -3.72 12.23 -6.13
N GLN A 119 -4.29 12.94 -5.14
CA GLN A 119 -3.54 13.44 -3.99
C GLN A 119 -2.89 12.29 -3.21
N LEU A 120 -3.63 11.20 -2.95
CA LEU A 120 -3.11 10.02 -2.26
C LEU A 120 -2.10 9.23 -3.10
N ARG A 121 -2.13 9.33 -4.43
CA ARG A 121 -1.14 8.70 -5.35
C ARG A 121 0.10 9.56 -5.62
N SER A 122 0.17 10.77 -5.04
CA SER A 122 1.35 11.62 -5.12
C SER A 122 2.50 11.02 -4.30
N PRO A 123 3.71 10.84 -4.87
CA PRO A 123 4.79 10.13 -4.19
C PRO A 123 5.33 10.92 -2.99
N ARG A 124 5.66 10.21 -1.90
CA ARG A 124 6.40 10.75 -0.74
C ARG A 124 7.79 10.13 -0.66
N ILE A 125 8.75 10.86 -0.09
CA ILE A 125 10.17 10.43 -0.01
C ILE A 125 10.39 9.11 0.75
N TRP A 126 9.41 8.72 1.57
CA TRP A 126 9.49 7.58 2.46
C TRP A 126 8.70 6.36 1.97
N GLU A 127 8.07 6.50 0.79
CA GLU A 127 7.32 5.43 0.15
C GLU A 127 8.26 4.45 -0.57
N ASN A 128 7.74 3.24 -0.80
CA ASN A 128 8.49 2.11 -1.28
C ASN A 128 8.27 1.85 -2.78
N ALA A 129 7.37 2.58 -3.44
CA ALA A 129 7.08 2.43 -4.87
C ALA A 129 8.33 2.60 -5.77
N GLY A 130 9.32 3.39 -5.34
CA GLY A 130 10.59 3.59 -6.06
C GLY A 130 11.64 2.48 -5.87
N LYS A 131 11.43 1.54 -4.94
CA LYS A 131 12.38 0.43 -4.72
C LYS A 131 12.44 -0.47 -5.95
N ALA A 132 13.64 -0.93 -6.31
CA ALA A 132 13.86 -1.66 -7.56
C ALA A 132 12.99 -2.92 -7.71
N ALA A 133 12.69 -3.63 -6.63
CA ALA A 133 11.77 -4.78 -6.64
C ALA A 133 10.33 -4.38 -7.00
N ASN A 134 9.86 -3.23 -6.49
CA ASN A 134 8.51 -2.72 -6.73
C ASN A 134 8.39 -2.11 -8.14
N VAL A 135 9.42 -1.40 -8.60
CA VAL A 135 9.51 -0.88 -9.97
C VAL A 135 9.45 -2.03 -10.98
N GLU A 136 10.14 -3.13 -10.71
CA GLU A 136 10.12 -4.33 -11.54
C GLU A 136 8.75 -5.01 -11.54
N TYR A 137 8.15 -5.19 -10.36
CA TYR A 137 6.83 -5.82 -10.24
C TYR A 137 5.71 -4.98 -10.87
N ARG A 138 5.82 -3.65 -10.86
CA ARG A 138 4.89 -2.72 -11.52
C ARG A 138 4.80 -2.88 -13.03
N LYS A 139 5.75 -3.56 -13.70
CA LYS A 139 5.62 -3.82 -15.14
C LYS A 139 4.38 -4.67 -15.51
N HIS A 140 3.75 -5.31 -14.53
CA HIS A 140 2.58 -6.16 -14.73
C HIS A 140 1.24 -5.41 -14.62
N TYR A 141 1.23 -4.13 -14.21
CA TYR A 141 -0.01 -3.38 -14.03
C TYR A 141 0.20 -1.86 -14.17
N ARG A 142 -0.89 -1.13 -14.49
CA ARG A 142 -0.86 0.33 -14.68
C ARG A 142 -1.59 1.09 -13.57
N VAL A 143 -0.97 2.18 -13.09
CA VAL A 143 -1.60 3.12 -12.13
C VAL A 143 -2.25 4.27 -12.92
N PRO A 144 -3.59 4.37 -12.96
CA PRO A 144 -4.28 5.35 -13.81
C PRO A 144 -3.87 6.81 -13.55
N GLU A 145 -3.59 7.14 -12.28
CA GLU A 145 -3.24 8.49 -11.85
C GLU A 145 -1.85 8.95 -12.32
N TRP A 146 -1.03 8.01 -12.81
CA TRP A 146 0.28 8.32 -13.39
C TRP A 146 0.24 8.41 -14.92
N GLU A 147 -0.83 7.96 -15.56
CA GLU A 147 -0.98 7.97 -17.02
C GLU A 147 -1.71 9.22 -17.51
N THR A 148 -2.73 9.66 -16.77
CA THR A 148 -3.54 10.82 -17.13
C THR A 148 -3.26 11.97 -16.17
N PRO A 149 -2.99 13.19 -16.63
CA PRO A 149 -2.86 14.34 -15.73
C PRO A 149 -4.20 14.67 -15.06
N LEU A 150 -4.16 15.13 -13.80
CA LEU A 150 -5.34 15.45 -13.01
C LEU A 150 -6.29 16.41 -13.73
N GLU A 151 -5.74 17.41 -14.43
CA GLU A 151 -6.51 18.44 -15.14
C GLU A 151 -7.38 17.85 -16.27
N HIS A 152 -6.89 16.78 -16.91
CA HIS A 152 -7.64 16.03 -17.92
C HIS A 152 -8.69 15.14 -17.26
N ALA A 153 -8.34 14.45 -16.17
CA ALA A 153 -9.28 13.62 -15.43
C ALA A 153 -10.46 14.43 -14.84
N LEU A 154 -10.20 15.66 -14.39
CA LEU A 154 -11.25 16.57 -13.87
C LEU A 154 -12.12 17.21 -14.95
N ALA A 155 -11.71 17.14 -16.24
CA ALA A 155 -12.42 17.79 -17.34
C ALA A 155 -13.85 17.29 -17.53
N ARG A 156 -14.11 16.03 -17.16
CA ARG A 156 -15.44 15.41 -17.22
C ARG A 156 -16.41 15.98 -16.18
N TYR A 157 -15.87 16.44 -15.04
CA TYR A 157 -16.69 16.73 -13.85
C TYR A 157 -16.83 18.22 -13.55
N LEU A 158 -15.85 19.05 -13.95
CA LEU A 158 -15.79 20.46 -13.61
C LEU A 158 -15.63 21.37 -14.84
N PRO A 159 -16.31 22.53 -14.87
CA PRO A 159 -16.15 23.51 -15.95
C PRO A 159 -14.72 24.08 -15.98
N PRO A 160 -14.24 24.58 -17.14
CA PRO A 160 -12.89 25.13 -17.28
C PRO A 160 -12.51 26.18 -16.23
N GLN A 161 -13.43 27.09 -15.91
CA GLN A 161 -13.21 28.19 -14.98
C GLN A 161 -12.86 27.70 -13.56
N GLU A 162 -13.55 26.66 -13.08
CA GLU A 162 -13.27 26.07 -11.76
C GLU A 162 -11.97 25.25 -11.78
N ARG A 163 -11.67 24.57 -12.89
CA ARG A 163 -10.40 23.85 -13.05
C ARG A 163 -9.20 24.79 -13.00
N ASP A 164 -9.30 25.99 -13.56
CA ASP A 164 -8.25 26.99 -13.49
C ASP A 164 -8.03 27.52 -12.06
N ALA A 165 -9.11 27.70 -11.29
CA ALA A 165 -9.03 28.09 -9.89
C ALA A 165 -8.33 27.02 -9.02
N LEU A 166 -8.48 25.73 -9.37
CA LEU A 166 -7.84 24.62 -8.65
C LEU A 166 -6.31 24.59 -8.82
N ARG A 167 -5.76 25.10 -9.93
CA ARG A 167 -4.31 25.05 -10.19
C ARG A 167 -3.48 25.77 -9.12
N ARG A 168 -4.05 26.80 -8.49
CA ARG A 168 -3.38 27.67 -7.51
C ARG A 168 -3.58 27.24 -6.06
N THR A 169 -4.27 26.12 -5.81
CA THR A 169 -4.55 25.66 -4.45
C THR A 169 -3.68 24.47 -4.08
N ASP A 170 -3.15 24.46 -2.85
CA ASP A 170 -2.33 23.36 -2.33
C ASP A 170 -3.14 22.06 -2.19
N SER A 171 -4.31 22.14 -1.54
CA SER A 171 -5.25 21.02 -1.43
C SER A 171 -6.41 21.16 -2.42
N LYS A 172 -6.27 20.50 -3.57
CA LYS A 172 -7.30 20.46 -4.62
C LYS A 172 -8.57 19.74 -4.13
N ALA A 173 -8.44 18.63 -3.39
CA ALA A 173 -9.59 17.88 -2.88
C ALA A 173 -10.42 18.73 -1.90
N THR A 174 -9.77 19.41 -0.94
CA THR A 174 -10.44 20.34 -0.01
C THR A 174 -11.15 21.47 -0.75
N ARG A 175 -10.51 22.04 -1.78
CA ARG A 175 -11.12 23.12 -2.57
C ARG A 175 -12.37 22.64 -3.30
N ILE A 176 -12.39 21.42 -3.82
CA ILE A 176 -13.57 20.87 -4.49
C ILE A 176 -14.72 20.66 -3.50
N LEU A 177 -14.47 20.17 -2.28
CA LEU A 177 -15.52 20.09 -1.25
C LEU A 177 -16.08 21.48 -0.88
N ALA A 178 -15.24 22.51 -0.81
CA ALA A 178 -15.69 23.87 -0.60
C ALA A 178 -16.57 24.38 -1.76
N LEU A 179 -16.21 24.05 -3.01
CA LEU A 179 -17.02 24.37 -4.19
C LEU A 179 -18.35 23.59 -4.19
N GLN A 180 -18.36 22.35 -3.70
CA GLN A 180 -19.58 21.55 -3.52
C GLN A 180 -20.55 22.21 -2.53
N SER A 181 -20.07 22.63 -1.35
CA SER A 181 -20.89 23.38 -0.38
C SER A 181 -21.40 24.70 -0.97
N ALA A 182 -20.58 25.42 -1.72
CA ALA A 182 -21.01 26.63 -2.42
C ALA A 182 -22.11 26.37 -3.46
N ALA A 183 -22.03 25.24 -4.19
CA ALA A 183 -23.06 24.82 -5.13
C ALA A 183 -24.38 24.47 -4.42
N ILE A 184 -24.33 23.72 -3.32
CA ILE A 184 -25.51 23.43 -2.49
C ILE A 184 -26.15 24.73 -1.99
N LYS A 185 -25.35 25.66 -1.44
CA LYS A 185 -25.84 26.97 -1.01
C LYS A 185 -26.53 27.74 -2.14
N ARG A 186 -26.01 27.67 -3.37
CA ARG A 186 -26.62 28.30 -4.55
C ARG A 186 -27.97 27.65 -4.88
N LEU A 187 -28.05 26.32 -4.85
CA LEU A 187 -29.28 25.56 -5.12
C LEU A 187 -30.36 25.83 -4.07
N VAL A 188 -30.00 25.89 -2.78
CA VAL A 188 -30.93 26.27 -1.70
C VAL A 188 -31.49 27.68 -1.93
N ARG A 189 -30.62 28.66 -2.28
CA ARG A 189 -31.07 30.03 -2.59
C ARG A 189 -31.98 30.11 -3.81
N ALA A 190 -31.84 29.18 -4.76
CA ALA A 190 -32.68 29.08 -5.93
C ALA A 190 -34.02 28.35 -5.65
N GLY A 191 -34.23 27.82 -4.43
CA GLY A 191 -35.40 27.02 -4.10
C GLY A 191 -35.36 25.59 -4.66
N GLU A 192 -34.21 25.15 -5.15
CA GLU A 192 -34.02 23.80 -5.73
C GLU A 192 -33.81 22.72 -4.65
N ILE A 193 -33.46 23.13 -3.43
CA ILE A 193 -33.21 22.25 -2.27
C ILE A 193 -33.88 22.87 -1.05
N ASP A 194 -34.68 22.08 -0.33
CA ASP A 194 -35.29 22.51 0.94
C ASP A 194 -34.25 22.60 2.07
N CYS A 195 -34.50 23.48 3.04
CA CYS A 195 -33.62 23.70 4.20
C CYS A 195 -33.32 22.43 5.00
N ALA A 196 -34.27 21.50 5.13
CA ALA A 196 -34.04 20.23 5.84
C ALA A 196 -32.98 19.38 5.12
N PHE A 197 -33.06 19.28 3.79
CA PHE A 197 -32.11 18.50 2.99
C PHE A 197 -30.76 19.20 2.81
N HIS A 198 -30.73 20.53 2.87
CA HIS A 198 -29.48 21.28 2.97
C HIS A 198 -28.62 20.79 4.15
N MET A 199 -29.22 20.61 5.33
CA MET A 199 -28.49 20.14 6.51
C MET A 199 -27.92 18.73 6.31
N GLU A 200 -28.66 17.82 5.69
CA GLU A 200 -28.17 16.46 5.42
C GLU A 200 -27.06 16.43 4.35
N LEU A 201 -27.15 17.25 3.31
CA LEU A 201 -26.09 17.41 2.30
C LEU A 201 -24.80 17.99 2.91
N GLU A 202 -24.91 18.98 3.80
CA GLU A 202 -23.74 19.52 4.52
C GLU A 202 -23.16 18.51 5.51
N ARG A 203 -23.99 17.63 6.10
CA ARG A 203 -23.48 16.49 6.87
C ARG A 203 -22.67 15.55 6.00
N ALA A 204 -23.14 15.21 4.81
CA ALA A 204 -22.40 14.37 3.86
C ALA A 204 -21.06 15.02 3.45
N ILE A 205 -21.01 16.34 3.25
CA ILE A 205 -19.74 17.07 2.99
C ILE A 205 -18.80 16.99 4.19
N ARG A 206 -19.30 17.23 5.41
CA ARG A 206 -18.47 17.11 6.61
C ARG A 206 -17.91 15.70 6.76
N ASP A 207 -18.70 14.68 6.48
CA ASP A 207 -18.26 13.29 6.56
C ASP A 207 -17.21 12.97 5.48
N ALA A 208 -17.31 13.59 4.29
CA ALA A 208 -16.27 13.53 3.26
C ALA A 208 -14.96 14.22 3.72
N PHE A 209 -15.04 15.37 4.39
CA PHE A 209 -13.89 16.03 5.01
C PHE A 209 -13.23 15.13 6.07
N GLU A 210 -14.03 14.49 6.92
CA GLU A 210 -13.52 13.57 7.94
C GLU A 210 -12.75 12.41 7.31
N GLN A 211 -13.31 11.74 6.30
CA GLN A 211 -12.61 10.65 5.62
C GLN A 211 -11.38 11.14 4.84
N GLN A 212 -11.43 12.32 4.22
CA GLN A 212 -10.27 12.93 3.57
C GLN A 212 -9.15 13.18 4.59
N GLY A 213 -9.43 13.80 5.74
CA GLY A 213 -8.43 14.07 6.77
C GLY A 213 -7.82 12.78 7.35
N ARG A 214 -8.61 11.72 7.49
CA ARG A 214 -8.10 10.39 7.87
C ARG A 214 -7.19 9.79 6.80
N ALA A 215 -7.55 9.89 5.52
CA ALA A 215 -6.72 9.42 4.42
C ALA A 215 -5.40 10.21 4.32
N GLU A 216 -5.46 11.53 4.43
CA GLU A 216 -4.29 12.42 4.48
C GLU A 216 -3.39 12.06 5.65
N ARG A 217 -3.95 11.78 6.83
CA ARG A 217 -3.16 11.35 7.99
C ARG A 217 -2.38 10.07 7.70
N ILE A 218 -3.01 9.08 7.07
CA ILE A 218 -2.38 7.82 6.67
C ILE A 218 -1.37 8.05 5.53
N LYS A 219 -1.54 9.06 4.69
CA LYS A 219 -0.58 9.36 3.62
C LYS A 219 0.65 10.11 4.14
N ASP A 220 0.43 11.11 5.00
CA ASP A 220 1.44 12.13 5.31
C ASP A 220 2.19 11.89 6.63
N TYR A 221 1.65 11.07 7.53
CA TYR A 221 2.33 10.70 8.78
C TYR A 221 2.72 9.22 8.78
N PRO A 222 3.91 8.85 8.28
CA PRO A 222 4.34 7.46 8.18
C PRO A 222 4.54 6.79 9.54
N TYR A 223 4.70 5.47 9.52
CA TYR A 223 5.15 4.72 10.69
C TYR A 223 6.47 5.32 11.22
N PRO A 224 6.64 5.49 12.56
CA PRO A 224 7.77 6.26 13.07
C PRO A 224 9.11 5.62 12.66
N ARG A 225 9.95 6.43 12.01
CA ARG A 225 11.15 5.95 11.31
C ARG A 225 12.19 5.33 12.24
N GLN A 226 12.22 5.73 13.51
CA GLN A 226 13.11 5.13 14.52
C GLN A 226 12.81 3.64 14.71
N TYR A 227 11.55 3.24 14.79
CA TYR A 227 11.18 1.82 14.88
C TYR A 227 11.53 1.05 13.60
N ALA A 228 11.34 1.65 12.43
CA ALA A 228 11.72 1.03 11.16
C ALA A 228 13.23 0.78 11.08
N VAL A 229 14.06 1.74 11.51
CA VAL A 229 15.52 1.60 11.57
C VAL A 229 15.94 0.52 12.55
N ILE A 230 15.36 0.49 13.75
CA ILE A 230 15.65 -0.54 14.77
C ILE A 230 15.30 -1.93 14.23
N ASN A 231 14.11 -2.10 13.64
CA ASN A 231 13.70 -3.39 13.07
C ASN A 231 14.72 -3.88 12.02
N ARG A 232 15.10 -2.99 11.10
CA ARG A 232 16.09 -3.28 10.06
C ARG A 232 17.46 -3.65 10.63
N LEU A 233 17.88 -3.01 11.72
CA LEU A 233 19.13 -3.33 12.40
C LEU A 233 19.08 -4.75 12.98
N PHE A 234 17.99 -5.12 13.65
CA PHE A 234 17.82 -6.44 14.25
C PHE A 234 17.81 -7.54 13.18
N VAL A 235 16.99 -7.39 12.14
CA VAL A 235 16.90 -8.37 11.04
C VAL A 235 18.26 -8.54 10.36
N ARG A 236 18.94 -7.45 10.00
CA ARG A 236 20.26 -7.53 9.35
C ARG A 236 21.32 -8.15 10.25
N SER A 237 21.35 -7.77 11.53
CA SER A 237 22.30 -8.35 12.50
C SER A 237 22.06 -9.85 12.67
N PHE A 238 20.80 -10.26 12.74
CA PHE A 238 20.43 -11.68 12.79
C PHE A 238 20.88 -12.42 11.53
N CYS A 239 20.55 -11.93 10.33
CA CYS A 239 20.93 -12.57 9.07
C CYS A 239 22.46 -12.66 8.89
N LEU A 240 23.21 -11.66 9.37
CA LEU A 240 24.67 -11.66 9.33
C LEU A 240 25.27 -12.71 10.27
N LEU A 241 24.77 -12.82 11.50
CA LEU A 241 25.34 -13.68 12.54
C LEU A 241 24.87 -15.13 12.45
N LEU A 242 23.69 -15.37 11.89
CA LEU A 242 23.12 -16.72 11.75
C LEU A 242 24.07 -17.74 11.12
N PRO A 243 24.70 -17.50 9.96
CA PRO A 243 25.56 -18.50 9.34
C PRO A 243 26.80 -18.82 10.19
N PHE A 244 27.32 -17.88 10.98
CA PHE A 244 28.42 -18.13 11.93
C PHE A 244 27.98 -18.95 13.14
N GLY A 245 26.73 -18.79 13.58
CA GLY A 245 26.18 -19.54 14.72
C GLY A 245 25.85 -21.00 14.40
N ILE A 246 25.35 -21.27 13.20
CA ILE A 246 25.02 -22.65 12.79
C ILE A 246 26.26 -23.42 12.28
N LEU A 247 27.34 -22.72 11.91
CA LEU A 247 28.57 -23.33 11.40
C LEU A 247 29.11 -24.43 12.32
N THR A 248 29.15 -24.16 13.63
CA THR A 248 29.68 -25.12 14.62
C THR A 248 28.82 -26.36 14.74
N GLU A 249 27.49 -26.23 14.60
CA GLU A 249 26.59 -27.39 14.67
C GLU A 249 26.72 -28.28 13.43
N PHE A 250 26.84 -27.67 12.25
CA PHE A 250 27.10 -28.43 11.03
C PHE A 250 28.51 -29.02 10.99
N GLU A 251 29.51 -28.40 11.61
CA GLU A 251 30.85 -28.98 11.77
C GLU A 251 30.82 -30.23 12.65
N LYS A 252 30.12 -30.19 13.80
CA LYS A 252 29.91 -31.36 14.67
C LYS A 252 29.18 -32.49 13.94
N LEU A 253 28.16 -32.16 13.15
CA LEU A 253 27.46 -33.14 12.32
C LEU A 253 28.37 -33.73 11.24
N ASN A 254 29.24 -32.90 10.64
CA ASN A 254 30.18 -33.32 9.61
C ASN A 254 31.17 -34.38 10.12
N SER A 255 31.61 -34.29 11.37
CA SER A 255 32.47 -35.30 12.00
C SER A 255 31.73 -36.55 12.46
N SER A 256 30.42 -36.47 12.70
CA SER A 256 29.65 -37.52 13.38
C SER A 256 28.83 -38.42 12.45
N VAL A 257 28.51 -37.97 11.23
CA VAL A 257 27.67 -38.72 10.30
C VAL A 257 28.52 -39.47 9.27
N PRO A 258 28.53 -40.82 9.27
CA PRO A 258 29.10 -41.61 8.19
C PRO A 258 28.16 -41.67 6.98
N GLY A 259 28.70 -41.67 5.75
CA GLY A 259 27.92 -41.81 4.51
C GLY A 259 28.44 -40.93 3.36
N PHE A 260 27.68 -40.86 2.26
CA PHE A 260 28.04 -40.10 1.04
C PHE A 260 28.27 -38.60 1.27
N MET A 261 27.65 -38.02 2.30
CA MET A 261 27.78 -36.60 2.66
C MET A 261 28.90 -36.33 3.70
N HIS A 262 29.66 -37.35 4.11
CA HIS A 262 30.76 -37.19 5.06
C HIS A 262 31.80 -36.20 4.52
N GLY A 263 32.17 -35.19 5.31
CA GLY A 263 33.08 -34.12 4.89
C GLY A 263 32.42 -32.95 4.14
N HIS A 264 31.20 -33.11 3.62
CA HIS A 264 30.50 -32.09 2.83
C HIS A 264 29.32 -31.43 3.57
N LEU A 265 28.94 -31.91 4.76
CA LEU A 265 27.79 -31.39 5.52
C LEU A 265 27.93 -29.93 5.92
N ILE A 266 29.15 -29.41 6.04
CA ILE A 266 29.40 -28.01 6.35
C ILE A 266 28.85 -27.06 5.28
N TRP A 267 28.73 -27.51 4.02
CA TRP A 267 28.14 -26.71 2.93
C TRP A 267 26.65 -26.48 3.10
N LEU A 268 25.96 -27.29 3.90
CA LEU A 268 24.54 -27.09 4.24
C LEU A 268 24.30 -25.83 5.07
N VAL A 269 25.34 -25.24 5.68
CA VAL A 269 25.23 -23.93 6.33
C VAL A 269 24.64 -22.90 5.37
N VAL A 270 25.05 -22.86 4.09
CA VAL A 270 24.56 -21.87 3.12
C VAL A 270 23.04 -21.95 2.90
N PRO A 271 22.46 -23.08 2.42
CA PRO A 271 21.03 -23.15 2.15
C PRO A 271 20.19 -22.99 3.42
N PHE A 272 20.63 -23.53 4.56
CA PHE A 272 19.86 -23.41 5.81
C PHE A 272 19.89 -22.00 6.39
N SER A 273 21.06 -21.34 6.44
CA SER A 273 21.13 -19.94 6.90
C SER A 273 20.37 -19.01 5.96
N ALA A 274 20.47 -19.24 4.65
CA ALA A 274 19.79 -18.43 3.65
C ALA A 274 18.27 -18.60 3.75
N MET A 275 17.77 -19.83 3.90
CA MET A 275 16.34 -20.10 4.07
C MET A 275 15.78 -19.41 5.31
N ILE A 276 16.40 -19.62 6.49
CA ILE A 276 15.92 -19.01 7.75
C ILE A 276 16.00 -17.49 7.67
N SER A 277 17.12 -16.93 7.20
CA SER A 277 17.29 -15.48 7.05
C SER A 277 16.29 -14.88 6.07
N TRP A 278 15.98 -15.60 4.99
CA TRP A 278 15.02 -15.16 3.99
C TRP A 278 13.62 -15.05 4.59
N MET A 279 13.21 -15.94 5.50
CA MET A 279 11.92 -15.83 6.18
C MET A 279 11.79 -14.50 6.96
N TYR A 280 12.86 -14.06 7.65
CA TYR A 280 12.83 -12.79 8.38
C TYR A 280 12.84 -11.57 7.45
N LEU A 281 13.69 -11.57 6.42
CA LEU A 281 13.71 -10.48 5.43
C LEU A 281 12.40 -10.41 4.64
N ALA A 282 11.80 -11.55 4.32
CA ALA A 282 10.48 -11.64 3.69
C ALA A 282 9.41 -10.99 4.57
N LEU A 283 9.38 -11.32 5.86
CA LEU A 283 8.43 -10.72 6.80
C LEU A 283 8.66 -9.21 6.94
N GLU A 284 9.92 -8.76 7.00
CA GLU A 284 10.26 -7.33 7.02
C GLU A 284 9.75 -6.62 5.76
N GLN A 285 9.98 -7.22 4.58
CA GLN A 285 9.60 -6.68 3.27
C GLN A 285 8.08 -6.62 3.10
N VAL A 286 7.33 -7.61 3.59
CA VAL A 286 5.87 -7.60 3.62
C VAL A 286 5.35 -6.47 4.52
N GLY A 287 5.95 -6.27 5.69
CA GLY A 287 5.61 -5.16 6.58
C GLY A 287 5.85 -3.80 5.92
N GLU A 288 7.01 -3.63 5.27
CA GLU A 288 7.33 -2.39 4.51
C GLU A 288 6.35 -2.15 3.34
N SER A 289 5.94 -3.19 2.62
CA SER A 289 5.00 -3.07 1.50
C SER A 289 3.58 -2.70 1.98
N THR A 290 3.20 -3.13 3.19
CA THR A 290 1.87 -2.85 3.76
C THR A 290 1.82 -1.47 4.45
N GLU A 291 2.97 -0.87 4.78
CA GLU A 291 3.07 0.41 5.51
C GLU A 291 2.42 1.59 4.77
N ASN A 292 2.46 1.61 3.44
CA ASN A 292 2.02 2.73 2.61
C ASN A 292 0.86 2.28 1.69
N PRO A 293 -0.40 2.34 2.16
CA PRO A 293 -1.54 1.71 1.46
C PRO A 293 -2.04 2.47 0.22
N PHE A 294 -1.38 3.58 -0.17
CA PHE A 294 -1.81 4.48 -1.24
C PHE A 294 -0.73 4.76 -2.29
N GLU A 295 0.41 4.08 -2.27
CA GLU A 295 1.55 4.36 -3.17
C GLU A 295 1.40 3.81 -4.59
N GLY A 296 0.38 2.99 -4.84
CA GLY A 296 0.09 2.37 -6.14
C GLY A 296 0.65 0.96 -6.23
N GLY A 297 0.92 0.31 -5.10
CA GLY A 297 1.39 -1.06 -5.02
C GLY A 297 0.30 -2.09 -5.35
N ALA A 298 0.72 -3.28 -5.78
CA ALA A 298 -0.19 -4.36 -6.13
C ALA A 298 -1.08 -4.79 -4.95
N ASN A 299 -0.61 -4.64 -3.72
CA ASN A 299 -1.33 -5.01 -2.50
C ASN A 299 -1.96 -3.82 -1.77
N ASP A 300 -1.87 -2.62 -2.33
CA ASP A 300 -2.46 -1.41 -1.77
C ASP A 300 -4.00 -1.45 -1.83
N VAL A 301 -4.62 -0.52 -1.09
CA VAL A 301 -6.06 -0.29 -1.19
C VAL A 301 -6.41 0.06 -2.65
N PRO A 302 -7.43 -0.60 -3.24
CA PRO A 302 -7.77 -0.44 -4.65
C PRO A 302 -8.60 0.84 -4.87
N ILE A 303 -8.03 2.00 -4.57
CA ILE A 303 -8.74 3.28 -4.57
C ILE A 303 -9.23 3.70 -5.96
N ALA A 304 -8.54 3.31 -7.04
CA ALA A 304 -8.98 3.63 -8.39
C ALA A 304 -10.21 2.81 -8.80
N HIS A 305 -10.26 1.53 -8.43
CA HIS A 305 -11.41 0.66 -8.60
C HIS A 305 -12.57 1.15 -7.74
N ILE A 306 -12.34 1.47 -6.46
CA ILE A 306 -13.41 1.99 -5.60
C ILE A 306 -13.99 3.28 -6.18
N CYS A 307 -13.16 4.23 -6.64
CA CYS A 307 -13.62 5.44 -7.30
C CYS A 307 -14.43 5.14 -8.58
N ARG A 308 -13.95 4.26 -9.46
CA ARG A 308 -14.67 3.86 -10.68
C ARG A 308 -15.99 3.18 -10.38
N LYS A 309 -16.03 2.33 -9.35
CA LYS A 309 -17.25 1.68 -8.89
C LYS A 309 -18.28 2.70 -8.40
N ILE A 310 -17.84 3.66 -7.57
CA ILE A 310 -18.69 4.75 -7.11
C ILE A 310 -19.20 5.56 -8.30
N GLU A 311 -18.31 5.99 -9.19
CA GLU A 311 -18.67 6.76 -10.38
C GLU A 311 -19.73 6.04 -11.21
N ARG A 312 -19.53 4.76 -11.51
CA ARG A 312 -20.49 3.96 -12.26
C ARG A 312 -21.85 3.89 -11.57
N GLU A 313 -21.89 3.54 -10.28
CA GLU A 313 -23.15 3.48 -9.52
C GLU A 313 -23.86 4.83 -9.52
N LEU A 314 -23.14 5.95 -9.39
CA LEU A 314 -23.74 7.29 -9.41
C LEU A 314 -24.23 7.71 -10.81
N MET A 315 -23.52 7.34 -11.87
CA MET A 315 -23.96 7.61 -13.25
C MET A 315 -25.17 6.75 -13.63
N GLU A 316 -25.22 5.49 -13.18
CA GLU A 316 -26.38 4.61 -13.33
C GLU A 316 -27.64 5.21 -12.66
N MET A 317 -27.49 5.77 -11.45
CA MET A 317 -28.60 6.45 -10.76
C MET A 317 -29.13 7.68 -11.53
N LEU A 318 -28.27 8.35 -12.32
CA LEU A 318 -28.66 9.46 -13.21
C LEU A 318 -29.28 8.98 -14.54
N GLY A 319 -29.27 7.68 -14.82
CA GLY A 319 -29.64 7.13 -16.14
C GLY A 319 -28.57 7.35 -17.22
N GLU A 320 -27.36 7.78 -16.85
CA GLU A 320 -26.22 7.97 -17.74
C GLU A 320 -25.37 6.70 -17.79
N THR A 321 -25.73 5.76 -18.67
CA THR A 321 -25.02 4.47 -18.80
C THR A 321 -23.84 4.49 -19.77
N ASP A 322 -23.39 5.68 -20.19
CA ASP A 322 -22.21 5.81 -21.05
C ASP A 322 -21.01 5.14 -20.36
N PRO A 323 -20.19 4.33 -21.07
CA PRO A 323 -19.42 3.28 -20.43
C PRO A 323 -18.27 3.92 -19.65
N VAL A 324 -18.46 4.11 -18.35
CA VAL A 324 -17.33 4.12 -17.41
C VAL A 324 -16.74 2.72 -17.52
N PRO A 325 -15.54 2.55 -18.13
CA PRO A 325 -15.02 1.21 -18.41
C PRO A 325 -14.88 0.45 -17.09
N GLU A 326 -15.20 -0.86 -17.13
CA GLU A 326 -14.99 -1.69 -15.95
C GLU A 326 -13.54 -1.56 -15.45
N PRO A 327 -13.30 -1.53 -14.14
CA PRO A 327 -11.95 -1.47 -13.62
C PRO A 327 -11.17 -2.70 -14.12
N ALA A 328 -10.23 -2.48 -15.05
CA ALA A 328 -9.42 -3.56 -15.59
C ALA A 328 -8.65 -4.25 -14.44
N SER A 329 -8.76 -5.58 -14.37
CA SER A 329 -7.94 -6.43 -13.52
C SER A 329 -6.77 -6.93 -14.36
N GLU A 330 -5.69 -6.17 -14.40
CA GLU A 330 -4.46 -6.60 -15.09
C GLU A 330 -3.73 -7.59 -14.18
N HIS A 331 -3.58 -8.84 -14.64
CA HIS A 331 -2.88 -9.90 -13.89
C HIS A 331 -3.44 -10.14 -12.47
N GLY A 332 -4.76 -9.99 -12.28
CA GLY A 332 -5.39 -10.19 -10.97
C GLY A 332 -5.17 -9.03 -9.99
N ILE A 333 -4.56 -7.93 -10.42
CA ILE A 333 -4.29 -6.74 -9.62
C ILE A 333 -5.35 -5.69 -9.93
N VAL A 334 -5.94 -5.17 -8.86
CA VAL A 334 -6.93 -4.11 -8.91
C VAL A 334 -6.43 -2.92 -8.12
N LEU A 335 -6.31 -1.75 -8.73
CA LEU A 335 -5.71 -0.56 -8.10
C LEU A 335 -6.71 0.48 -7.63
#